data_AF-A0A1W9X2F8-F1
#
_entry.id   AF-A0A1W9X2F8-F1
#
_cell.length_a   1.000
_cell.length_b   1.000
_cell.length_c   1.000
_cell.angle_alpha   90.00
_cell.angle_beta   90.00
_cell.angle_gamma   90.00
#
_symmetry.space_group_name_H-M   'P 1'
#
loop_
_entity.id
_entity.type
_entity.pdbx_description
1 polymer ?
#
loop_
_entity_poly.entity_id
_entity_poly.type
_entity_poly.pdbx_seq_one_letter_code
_entity_poly.pdbx_strand_id
1 'polypeptide(L)'
;MTEKLTGNEAVARGIYEAGVEIATSHPGTPSNGIIEILVQYDDIYVEWSVNEKVAAEVAIGASIAGKRSIELKAEGIQVYGKNIFPKHGTLSQEVIKKSFNREQIAFRTGKPENRKMCAGCPYRGLFYALKQVLPKSRKYFVAGDVGCDHHAELKPFSFMDSQIAMGSSIGNIAGFQQATQLKYSVAIIGDGAFLHSGMNALLNMVYNKSKGTIIVLDNGAEATVNGQSHAGSGYTLRGESAKKIDYVKLCEALGVEYVRTVDPYNLSQTQIILKEELNREALSVIISSAPCVKYVRKSTIGEPKSVDLDKCVGCGTCLDVSCPAIHLKGKMIWHRKSKIDTEQCIGCGVCSQVCPYGAII
;
A
#
# COMPACT_ATOMS: atom_id res chain seq x y z
N MET A 1 39.36 34.07 3.31
CA MET A 1 38.57 34.57 4.46
C MET A 1 37.64 33.45 4.88
N THR A 2 37.71 32.99 6.12
CA THR A 2 36.70 32.08 6.69
C THR A 2 35.44 32.90 6.96
N GLU A 3 34.42 32.69 6.15
CA GLU A 3 33.12 33.32 6.31
C GLU A 3 32.50 32.85 7.63
N LYS A 4 32.01 33.78 8.47
CA LYS A 4 31.35 33.43 9.73
C LYS A 4 29.91 33.02 9.42
N LEU A 5 29.63 31.73 9.55
CA LEU A 5 28.29 31.17 9.39
C LEU A 5 27.48 31.32 10.68
N THR A 6 26.19 31.63 10.54
CA THR A 6 25.18 31.43 11.58
C THR A 6 25.02 29.94 11.90
N GLY A 7 24.38 29.61 13.03
CA GLY A 7 24.13 28.21 13.40
C GLY A 7 23.36 27.43 12.31
N ASN A 8 22.35 28.06 11.70
CA ASN A 8 21.56 27.43 10.63
C ASN A 8 22.40 27.22 9.36
N GLU A 9 23.22 28.21 8.97
CA GLU A 9 24.12 28.09 7.82
C GLU A 9 25.19 27.03 8.05
N ALA A 10 25.72 26.92 9.27
CA ALA A 10 26.67 25.87 9.62
C ALA A 10 26.05 24.47 9.54
N VAL A 11 24.82 24.30 10.02
CA VAL A 11 24.10 23.02 9.91
C VAL A 11 23.78 22.70 8.45
N ALA A 12 23.26 23.65 7.68
CA ALA A 12 22.98 23.47 6.26
C ALA A 12 24.25 23.10 5.47
N ARG A 13 25.36 23.80 5.74
CA ARG A 13 26.67 23.51 5.14
C ARG A 13 27.16 22.11 5.51
N GLY A 14 27.00 21.71 6.77
CA GLY A 14 27.36 20.37 7.23
C GLY A 14 26.53 19.27 6.58
N ILE A 15 25.22 19.50 6.38
CA ILE A 15 24.33 18.59 5.65
C ILE A 15 24.81 18.42 4.20
N TYR A 16 25.13 19.53 3.53
CA TYR A 16 25.66 19.51 2.17
C TYR A 16 27.01 18.78 2.09
N GLU A 17 27.97 19.13 2.94
CA GLU A 17 29.31 18.50 2.95
C GLU A 17 29.27 17.02 3.37
N ALA A 18 28.23 16.60 4.11
CA ALA A 18 27.96 15.19 4.42
C ALA A 18 27.38 14.40 3.24
N GLY A 19 27.24 15.03 2.06
CA GLY A 19 26.78 14.42 0.82
C GLY A 19 25.29 14.05 0.85
N VAL A 20 24.46 14.81 1.56
CA VAL A 20 23.00 14.63 1.50
C VAL A 20 22.49 15.12 0.15
N GLU A 21 21.70 14.28 -0.53
CA GLU A 21 21.15 14.56 -1.86
C GLU A 21 19.67 14.97 -1.78
N ILE A 22 18.96 14.59 -0.70
CA ILE A 22 17.53 14.89 -0.50
C ILE A 22 17.29 15.40 0.91
N ALA A 23 16.75 16.61 1.05
CA ALA A 23 16.32 17.17 2.33
C ALA A 23 14.81 17.46 2.30
N THR A 24 14.11 17.02 3.34
CA THR A 24 12.68 17.27 3.50
C THR A 24 12.41 17.78 4.91
N SER A 25 11.43 18.65 5.06
CA SER A 25 10.98 19.12 6.37
C SER A 25 9.54 19.60 6.28
N HIS A 26 8.99 20.18 7.33
CA HIS A 26 7.62 20.69 7.36
C HIS A 26 7.61 22.12 7.93
N PRO A 27 6.66 22.98 7.54
CA PRO A 27 6.64 24.35 8.02
C PRO A 27 6.56 24.42 9.56
N GLY A 28 7.58 25.00 10.19
CA GLY A 28 7.68 25.13 11.64
C GLY A 28 9.09 25.46 12.11
N THR A 29 9.22 26.30 13.14
CA THR A 29 10.51 26.44 13.86
C THR A 29 10.82 25.16 14.63
N PRO A 30 12.10 24.81 14.87
CA PRO A 30 13.33 25.54 14.51
C PRO A 30 13.94 25.20 13.14
N SER A 31 13.39 24.25 12.36
CA SER A 31 14.03 23.74 11.13
C SER A 31 13.91 24.67 9.91
N ASN A 32 12.96 25.61 9.91
CA ASN A 32 12.72 26.57 8.81
C ASN A 32 13.98 27.23 8.25
N GLY A 33 14.78 27.86 9.12
CA GLY A 33 15.96 28.59 8.68
C GLY A 33 17.02 27.70 8.02
N ILE A 34 17.10 26.42 8.38
CA ILE A 34 18.07 25.49 7.78
C ILE A 34 17.62 25.07 6.38
N ILE A 35 16.32 24.77 6.19
CA ILE A 35 15.76 24.35 4.90
C ILE A 35 15.79 25.49 3.88
N GLU A 36 15.50 26.72 4.30
CA GLU A 36 15.57 27.91 3.46
C GLU A 36 16.99 28.22 2.96
N ILE A 37 18.03 27.76 3.68
CA ILE A 37 19.41 27.84 3.23
C ILE A 37 19.74 26.65 2.31
N LEU A 38 19.29 25.44 2.67
CA LEU A 38 19.55 24.23 1.88
C LEU A 38 19.00 24.32 0.46
N VAL A 39 17.87 24.99 0.25
CA VAL A 39 17.26 25.16 -1.09
C VAL A 39 18.15 25.96 -2.07
N GLN A 40 19.15 26.68 -1.56
CA GLN A 40 20.11 27.43 -2.38
C GLN A 40 21.23 26.54 -2.95
N TYR A 41 21.33 25.27 -2.54
CA TYR A 41 22.31 24.32 -3.07
C TYR A 41 21.70 23.54 -4.24
N ASP A 42 22.23 23.76 -5.45
CA ASP A 42 21.72 23.15 -6.69
C ASP A 42 21.76 21.60 -6.70
N ASP A 43 22.70 21.01 -5.95
CA ASP A 43 22.93 19.57 -5.91
C ASP A 43 22.04 18.82 -4.89
N ILE A 44 21.19 19.54 -4.14
CA ILE A 44 20.27 18.95 -3.16
C ILE A 44 18.83 19.19 -3.62
N TYR A 45 18.04 18.11 -3.71
CA TYR A 45 16.60 18.26 -3.78
C TYR A 45 16.04 18.61 -2.41
N VAL A 46 15.38 19.76 -2.29
CA VAL A 46 14.82 20.25 -1.03
C VAL A 46 13.31 20.45 -1.17
N GLU A 47 12.53 19.90 -0.24
CA GLU A 47 11.08 20.12 -0.23
C GLU A 47 10.51 20.47 1.14
N TRP A 48 9.44 21.27 1.10
CA TRP A 48 8.48 21.34 2.18
C TRP A 48 7.46 20.23 2.03
N SER A 49 7.28 19.49 3.11
CA SER A 49 6.27 18.47 3.28
C SER A 49 5.10 18.98 4.12
N VAL A 50 3.90 18.48 3.84
CA VAL A 50 2.66 18.97 4.48
C VAL A 50 2.63 18.78 6.01
N ASN A 51 3.43 17.85 6.55
CA ASN A 51 3.65 17.65 7.98
C ASN A 51 4.90 16.78 8.22
N GLU A 52 5.35 16.71 9.48
CA GLU A 52 6.54 15.94 9.91
C GLU A 52 6.48 14.47 9.51
N LYS A 53 5.31 13.83 9.63
CA LYS A 53 5.13 12.42 9.29
C LYS A 53 5.38 12.15 7.81
N VAL A 54 4.83 13.00 6.94
CA VAL A 54 5.04 12.87 5.49
C VAL A 54 6.50 13.19 5.11
N ALA A 55 7.10 14.21 5.75
CA ALA A 55 8.52 14.51 5.57
C ALA A 55 9.39 13.28 5.88
N ALA A 56 9.14 12.62 7.01
CA ALA A 56 9.88 11.42 7.38
C ALA A 56 9.73 10.28 6.36
N GLU A 57 8.54 10.08 5.80
CA GLU A 57 8.28 9.04 4.80
C GLU A 57 8.95 9.30 3.45
N VAL A 58 9.02 10.57 3.05
CA VAL A 58 9.76 11.02 1.87
C VAL A 58 11.25 10.74 2.08
N ALA A 59 11.82 11.13 3.23
CA ALA A 59 13.21 10.84 3.55
C ALA A 59 13.50 9.33 3.54
N ILE A 60 12.60 8.51 4.08
CA ILE A 60 12.74 7.04 4.06
C ILE A 60 12.66 6.50 2.62
N GLY A 61 11.73 6.99 1.80
CA GLY A 61 11.61 6.59 0.40
C GLY A 61 12.87 6.90 -0.42
N ALA A 62 13.45 8.07 -0.20
CA ALA A 62 14.74 8.47 -0.79
C ALA A 62 15.89 7.57 -0.33
N SER A 63 15.92 7.23 0.96
CA SER A 63 16.92 6.31 1.52
C SER A 63 16.84 4.91 0.93
N ILE A 64 15.63 4.38 0.69
CA ILE A 64 15.41 3.09 0.01
C ILE A 64 15.98 3.09 -1.42
N ALA A 65 15.91 4.22 -2.11
CA ALA A 65 16.53 4.41 -3.41
C ALA A 65 18.07 4.54 -3.36
N GLY A 66 18.69 4.44 -2.18
CA GLY A 66 20.13 4.52 -1.99
C GLY A 66 20.67 5.94 -1.89
N LYS A 67 19.80 6.94 -1.76
CA LYS A 67 20.19 8.35 -1.61
C LYS A 67 20.38 8.71 -0.15
N ARG A 68 21.38 9.55 0.13
CA ARG A 68 21.54 10.13 1.47
C ARG A 68 20.46 11.20 1.64
N SER A 69 19.55 10.96 2.56
CA SER A 69 18.41 11.84 2.82
C SER A 69 18.34 12.27 4.28
N ILE A 70 17.71 13.41 4.53
CA ILE A 70 17.46 13.91 5.88
C ILE A 70 16.05 14.47 6.04
N GLU A 71 15.47 14.23 7.21
CA GLU A 71 14.32 14.97 7.72
C GLU A 71 14.76 15.77 8.96
N LEU A 72 14.46 17.07 8.96
CA LEU A 72 14.81 17.97 10.06
C LEU A 72 13.66 18.07 11.05
N LYS A 73 13.78 17.32 12.15
CA LYS A 73 12.79 17.30 13.25
C LYS A 73 12.75 18.60 14.02
N ALA A 74 11.55 19.15 14.17
CA ALA A 74 11.32 20.37 14.91
C ALA A 74 11.07 20.12 16.43
N GLU A 75 10.20 19.16 16.77
CA GLU A 75 9.65 19.07 18.14
C GLU A 75 10.05 17.80 18.92
N GLY A 76 10.74 16.83 18.29
CA GLY A 76 11.29 15.67 18.98
C GLY A 76 10.27 14.92 19.87
N ILE A 77 8.99 14.89 19.47
CA ILE A 77 7.87 14.46 20.31
C ILE A 77 8.15 13.05 20.86
N GLN A 78 8.41 12.96 22.16
CA GLN A 78 8.56 11.69 22.86
C GLN A 78 7.17 11.08 23.08
N VAL A 79 6.83 10.08 22.28
CA VAL A 79 5.61 9.30 22.48
C VAL A 79 5.84 8.26 23.59
N TYR A 80 5.37 8.59 24.79
CA TYR A 80 5.32 7.68 25.93
C TYR A 80 4.16 6.68 25.76
N GLY A 81 4.40 5.40 26.04
CA GLY A 81 3.46 4.31 25.77
C GLY A 81 4.15 3.07 25.18
N LYS A 82 5.00 3.26 24.17
CA LYS A 82 5.80 2.17 23.56
C LYS A 82 6.92 1.65 24.46
N ASN A 83 7.19 2.33 25.56
CA ASN A 83 8.10 1.92 26.63
C ASN A 83 7.42 1.10 27.74
N ILE A 84 6.09 1.14 27.82
CA ILE A 84 5.30 0.39 28.81
C ILE A 84 4.56 -0.80 28.16
N PHE A 85 4.10 -0.66 26.92
CA PHE A 85 3.45 -1.73 26.17
C PHE A 85 4.44 -2.48 25.26
N PRO A 86 4.23 -3.78 25.01
CA PRO A 86 4.99 -4.54 24.02
C PRO A 86 5.03 -3.88 22.65
N LYS A 87 6.22 -3.85 22.04
CA LYS A 87 6.40 -3.39 20.65
C LYS A 87 5.84 -4.38 19.61
N HIS A 88 5.67 -5.64 19.99
CA HIS A 88 5.20 -6.72 19.13
C HIS A 88 4.27 -7.68 19.90
N GLY A 89 3.38 -8.35 19.19
CA GLY A 89 2.42 -9.30 19.75
C GLY A 89 1.08 -8.68 20.11
N THR A 90 0.12 -9.54 20.48
CA THR A 90 -1.24 -9.10 20.84
C THR A 90 -1.27 -8.53 22.26
N LEU A 91 -1.94 -7.39 22.44
CA LEU A 91 -2.22 -6.80 23.75
C LEU A 91 -3.35 -7.58 24.44
N SER A 92 -3.01 -8.63 25.19
CA SER A 92 -3.96 -9.32 26.06
C SER A 92 -4.28 -8.48 27.31
N GLN A 93 -5.40 -8.78 27.98
CA GLN A 93 -5.74 -8.11 29.25
C GLN A 93 -4.63 -8.25 30.30
N GLU A 94 -3.96 -9.40 30.34
CA GLU A 94 -2.82 -9.65 31.22
C GLU A 94 -1.61 -8.78 30.84
N VAL A 95 -1.27 -8.71 29.55
CA VAL A 95 -0.19 -7.85 29.04
C VAL A 95 -0.47 -6.39 29.36
N ILE A 96 -1.70 -5.93 29.17
CA ILE A 96 -2.13 -4.56 29.49
C ILE A 96 -1.96 -4.29 30.99
N LYS A 97 -2.46 -5.19 31.85
CA LYS A 97 -2.31 -5.08 33.32
C LYS A 97 -0.84 -5.02 33.75
N LYS A 98 -0.01 -5.93 33.24
CA LYS A 98 1.44 -5.96 33.51
C LYS A 98 2.16 -4.70 33.03
N SER A 99 1.78 -4.21 31.85
CA SER A 99 2.33 -2.98 31.26
C SER A 99 2.03 -1.76 32.14
N PHE A 100 0.80 -1.62 32.63
CA PHE A 100 0.42 -0.55 33.55
C PHE A 100 1.10 -0.67 34.93
N ASN A 101 1.32 -1.89 35.40
CA ASN A 101 2.05 -2.17 36.64
C ASN A 101 3.59 -2.12 36.49
N ARG A 102 4.11 -1.82 35.30
CA ARG A 102 5.55 -1.84 34.96
C ARG A 102 6.26 -3.17 35.26
N GLU A 103 5.53 -4.28 35.15
CA GLU A 103 6.07 -5.62 35.33
C GLU A 103 6.88 -6.08 34.10
N GLN A 104 7.86 -6.96 34.30
CA GLN A 104 8.66 -7.51 33.19
C GLN A 104 7.81 -8.50 32.37
N ILE A 105 7.66 -8.25 31.07
CA ILE A 105 6.88 -9.10 30.16
C ILE A 105 7.85 -9.93 29.31
N ALA A 106 7.80 -11.26 29.44
CA ALA A 106 8.58 -12.17 28.62
C ALA A 106 8.00 -12.24 27.20
N PHE A 107 8.81 -11.91 26.19
CA PHE A 107 8.39 -11.92 24.79
C PHE A 107 8.57 -13.29 24.16
N ARG A 108 7.51 -13.80 23.51
CA ARG A 108 7.65 -14.87 22.51
C ARG A 108 7.40 -14.25 21.15
N THR A 109 8.42 -14.16 20.32
CA THR A 109 8.25 -13.90 18.89
C THR A 109 7.55 -15.10 18.28
N GLY A 110 6.22 -15.01 18.14
CA GLY A 110 5.46 -16.00 17.38
C GLY A 110 5.97 -16.04 15.95
N LYS A 111 5.95 -17.22 15.32
CA LYS A 111 6.12 -17.30 13.85
C LYS A 111 5.07 -16.40 13.21
N PRO A 112 5.42 -15.58 12.19
CA PRO A 112 4.42 -14.84 11.43
C PRO A 112 3.37 -15.82 10.93
N GLU A 113 2.12 -15.57 11.30
CA GLU A 113 1.01 -16.41 10.89
C GLU A 113 0.86 -16.25 9.38
N ASN A 114 1.10 -17.32 8.60
CA ASN A 114 1.01 -17.30 7.14
C ASN A 114 -0.47 -17.27 6.73
N ARG A 115 -1.10 -16.10 6.94
CA ARG A 115 -2.49 -15.85 6.56
C ARG A 115 -2.53 -15.83 5.04
N LYS A 116 -3.41 -16.64 4.44
CA LYS A 116 -3.69 -16.60 3.01
C LYS A 116 -4.85 -15.65 2.76
N MET A 117 -4.84 -14.92 1.64
CA MET A 117 -6.00 -14.16 1.18
C MET A 117 -7.23 -15.06 1.04
N CYS A 118 -8.42 -14.53 1.35
CA CYS A 118 -9.68 -15.27 1.29
C CYS A 118 -10.01 -15.74 -0.14
N ALA A 119 -10.81 -16.80 -0.25
CA ALA A 119 -11.40 -17.20 -1.53
C ALA A 119 -12.22 -16.05 -2.10
N GLY A 120 -11.93 -15.68 -3.35
CA GLY A 120 -12.58 -14.56 -4.05
C GLY A 120 -12.31 -13.16 -3.50
N CYS A 121 -11.31 -12.97 -2.64
CA CYS A 121 -10.88 -11.62 -2.23
C CYS A 121 -10.66 -10.71 -3.46
N PRO A 122 -11.18 -9.46 -3.46
CA PRO A 122 -11.10 -8.56 -4.61
C PRO A 122 -9.66 -8.22 -4.99
N TYR A 123 -8.74 -8.16 -4.02
CA TYR A 123 -7.35 -7.80 -4.27
C TYR A 123 -6.64 -8.81 -5.18
N ARG A 124 -7.14 -10.04 -5.28
CA ARG A 124 -6.57 -11.08 -6.17
C ARG A 124 -6.64 -10.68 -7.63
N GLY A 125 -7.78 -10.16 -8.06
CA GLY A 125 -7.98 -9.74 -9.45
C GLY A 125 -7.10 -8.53 -9.79
N LEU A 126 -7.09 -7.54 -8.90
CA LEU A 126 -6.22 -6.37 -9.01
C LEU A 126 -4.73 -6.75 -9.04
N PHE A 127 -4.24 -7.57 -8.10
CA PHE A 127 -2.83 -7.95 -8.04
C PHE A 127 -2.42 -8.81 -9.22
N TYR A 128 -3.31 -9.68 -9.70
CA TYR A 128 -3.09 -10.40 -10.95
C TYR A 128 -2.97 -9.42 -12.12
N ALA A 129 -3.93 -8.51 -12.29
CA ALA A 129 -3.94 -7.51 -13.35
C ALA A 129 -2.69 -6.62 -13.34
N LEU A 130 -2.33 -6.08 -12.16
CA LEU A 130 -1.14 -5.27 -11.96
C LEU A 130 0.13 -6.02 -12.34
N LYS A 131 0.30 -7.26 -11.88
CA LYS A 131 1.44 -8.10 -12.29
C LYS A 131 1.53 -8.31 -13.80
N GLN A 132 0.39 -8.40 -14.50
CA GLN A 132 0.39 -8.56 -15.95
C GLN A 132 0.93 -7.31 -16.66
N VAL A 133 0.54 -6.12 -16.20
CA VAL A 133 0.88 -4.86 -16.86
C VAL A 133 2.19 -4.23 -16.41
N LEU A 134 2.70 -4.58 -15.23
CA LEU A 134 4.02 -4.15 -14.76
C LEU A 134 5.13 -4.64 -15.71
N PRO A 135 6.16 -3.81 -15.99
CA PRO A 135 7.20 -4.16 -16.96
C PRO A 135 8.03 -5.33 -16.46
N LYS A 136 8.22 -6.34 -17.32
CA LYS A 136 8.97 -7.56 -16.98
C LYS A 136 10.46 -7.31 -16.71
N SER A 137 10.98 -6.17 -17.14
CA SER A 137 12.35 -5.72 -16.85
C SER A 137 12.58 -5.34 -15.39
N ARG A 138 11.55 -5.38 -14.52
CA ARG A 138 11.61 -4.96 -13.10
C ARG A 138 12.09 -3.51 -12.90
N LYS A 139 11.88 -2.66 -13.92
CA LYS A 139 12.15 -1.23 -13.84
C LYS A 139 10.94 -0.51 -13.27
N TYR A 140 10.56 -0.85 -12.05
CA TYR A 140 9.48 -0.22 -11.30
C TYR A 140 9.78 -0.25 -9.80
N PHE A 141 9.05 0.53 -9.03
CA PHE A 141 9.02 0.47 -7.58
C PHE A 141 7.59 0.43 -7.06
N VAL A 142 7.25 -0.56 -6.23
CA VAL A 142 5.93 -0.69 -5.61
C VAL A 142 6.04 -0.63 -4.09
N ALA A 143 5.45 0.41 -3.50
CA ALA A 143 5.33 0.54 -2.06
C ALA A 143 3.92 0.11 -1.60
N GLY A 144 3.85 -0.75 -0.59
CA GLY A 144 2.63 -1.14 0.11
C GLY A 144 2.57 -0.63 1.53
N ASP A 145 1.45 -0.90 2.19
CA ASP A 145 1.21 -0.58 3.58
C ASP A 145 0.98 -1.83 4.43
N VAL A 146 0.88 -1.63 5.75
CA VAL A 146 0.46 -2.69 6.66
C VAL A 146 -1.04 -2.94 6.48
N GLY A 147 -1.40 -3.95 5.70
CA GLY A 147 -2.80 -4.32 5.44
C GLY A 147 -2.91 -5.67 4.77
N CYS A 148 -4.05 -5.98 4.14
CA CYS A 148 -4.19 -7.21 3.35
C CYS A 148 -3.38 -7.18 2.05
N ASP A 149 -2.83 -6.03 1.69
CA ASP A 149 -1.97 -5.78 0.54
C ASP A 149 -0.57 -6.40 0.63
N HIS A 150 -0.07 -6.73 1.84
CA HIS A 150 1.19 -7.46 2.02
C HIS A 150 1.29 -8.75 1.20
N HIS A 151 0.16 -9.36 0.84
CA HIS A 151 0.15 -10.57 0.01
C HIS A 151 0.69 -10.35 -1.41
N ALA A 152 0.82 -9.11 -1.87
CA ALA A 152 1.47 -8.76 -3.12
C ALA A 152 2.99 -9.05 -3.12
N GLU A 153 3.63 -9.15 -1.95
CA GLU A 153 5.01 -9.61 -1.78
C GLU A 153 5.12 -11.13 -1.99
N LEU A 154 4.09 -11.87 -1.61
CA LEU A 154 4.09 -13.32 -1.62
C LEU A 154 3.86 -13.88 -3.03
N LYS A 155 4.35 -15.12 -3.25
CA LYS A 155 4.03 -15.86 -4.49
C LYS A 155 2.51 -16.06 -4.61
N PRO A 156 1.95 -15.97 -5.82
CA PRO A 156 2.62 -15.79 -7.11
C PRO A 156 2.85 -14.32 -7.51
N PHE A 157 2.43 -13.33 -6.72
CA PHE A 157 2.46 -11.92 -7.14
C PHE A 157 3.88 -11.35 -7.15
N SER A 158 4.54 -11.38 -5.99
CA SER A 158 5.95 -11.04 -5.78
C SER A 158 6.41 -9.76 -6.47
N PHE A 159 5.60 -8.70 -6.47
CA PHE A 159 5.95 -7.42 -7.10
C PHE A 159 6.11 -6.25 -6.12
N MET A 160 5.77 -6.41 -4.85
CA MET A 160 5.92 -5.37 -3.83
C MET A 160 7.36 -5.28 -3.34
N ASP A 161 7.91 -4.06 -3.24
CA ASP A 161 9.32 -3.80 -2.92
C ASP A 161 9.51 -3.25 -1.50
N SER A 162 8.56 -2.48 -0.96
CA SER A 162 8.64 -1.92 0.39
C SER A 162 7.30 -1.94 1.13
N GLN A 163 7.34 -2.15 2.44
CA GLN A 163 6.18 -2.03 3.32
C GLN A 163 6.64 -1.56 4.71
N ILE A 164 6.39 -0.29 5.04
CA ILE A 164 7.06 0.36 6.20
C ILE A 164 6.10 0.54 7.37
N ALA A 165 4.99 1.23 7.13
CA ALA A 165 3.98 1.52 8.14
C ALA A 165 2.59 1.60 7.48
N MET A 166 1.56 1.79 8.29
CA MET A 166 0.22 2.07 7.77
C MET A 166 0.16 3.49 7.20
N GLY A 167 -0.23 3.60 5.93
CA GLY A 167 -0.39 4.85 5.21
C GLY A 167 0.93 5.54 4.83
N SER A 168 1.99 4.77 4.67
CA SER A 168 3.34 5.24 4.31
C SER A 168 3.69 5.08 2.83
N SER A 169 3.00 4.19 2.13
CA SER A 169 3.23 3.85 0.73
C SER A 169 3.32 5.07 -0.19
N ILE A 170 2.40 6.03 -0.04
CA ILE A 170 2.36 7.26 -0.85
C ILE A 170 3.57 8.15 -0.58
N GLY A 171 3.93 8.38 0.69
CA GLY A 171 5.11 9.17 1.05
C GLY A 171 6.41 8.51 0.58
N ASN A 172 6.48 7.18 0.65
CA ASN A 172 7.63 6.43 0.16
C ASN A 172 7.81 6.55 -1.35
N ILE A 173 6.74 6.44 -2.15
CA ILE A 173 6.90 6.65 -3.60
C ILE A 173 7.27 8.10 -3.93
N ALA A 174 6.79 9.08 -3.16
CA ALA A 174 7.16 10.48 -3.36
C ALA A 174 8.68 10.67 -3.19
N GLY A 175 9.25 10.20 -2.08
CA GLY A 175 10.70 10.26 -1.87
C GLY A 175 11.51 9.43 -2.87
N PHE A 176 11.01 8.24 -3.21
CA PHE A 176 11.66 7.37 -4.19
C PHE A 176 11.69 7.99 -5.60
N GLN A 177 10.63 8.71 -5.99
CA GLN A 177 10.58 9.44 -7.26
C GLN A 177 11.56 10.60 -7.31
N GLN A 178 11.79 11.32 -6.21
CA GLN A 178 12.79 12.38 -6.18
C GLN A 178 14.22 11.83 -6.24
N ALA A 179 14.42 10.63 -5.68
CA ALA A 179 15.70 9.96 -5.65
C ALA A 179 16.08 9.23 -6.96
N THR A 180 15.11 8.95 -7.83
CA THR A 180 15.30 8.07 -8.99
C THR A 180 14.60 8.59 -10.23
N GLN A 181 15.05 8.16 -11.41
CA GLN A 181 14.36 8.42 -12.67
C GLN A 181 13.48 7.23 -13.10
N LEU A 182 13.00 6.42 -12.15
CA LEU A 182 12.19 5.26 -12.47
C LEU A 182 10.80 5.72 -12.95
N LYS A 183 10.46 5.32 -14.18
CA LYS A 183 9.18 5.68 -14.81
C LYS A 183 7.97 5.19 -14.01
N TYR A 184 8.06 3.98 -13.46
CA TYR A 184 6.93 3.31 -12.82
C TYR A 184 7.12 3.29 -11.30
N SER A 185 6.37 4.13 -10.59
CA SER A 185 6.29 4.13 -9.13
C SER A 185 4.83 4.00 -8.70
N VAL A 186 4.52 2.97 -7.90
CA VAL A 186 3.16 2.59 -7.53
C VAL A 186 3.02 2.52 -6.02
N ALA A 187 2.07 3.25 -5.46
CA ALA A 187 1.65 3.07 -4.08
C ALA A 187 0.39 2.21 -4.03
N ILE A 188 0.37 1.18 -3.19
CA ILE A 188 -0.82 0.39 -2.88
C ILE A 188 -1.19 0.67 -1.43
N ILE A 189 -2.41 1.15 -1.22
CA ILE A 189 -2.86 1.62 0.08
C ILE A 189 -4.28 1.14 0.37
N GLY A 190 -4.50 0.60 1.57
CA GLY A 190 -5.86 0.31 2.07
C GLY A 190 -6.67 1.59 2.23
N ASP A 191 -7.98 1.51 2.03
CA ASP A 191 -8.93 2.62 2.18
C ASP A 191 -8.95 3.27 3.57
N GLY A 192 -8.83 2.49 4.64
CA GLY A 192 -8.67 3.01 6.00
C GLY A 192 -7.27 3.62 6.24
N ALA A 193 -6.21 3.00 5.73
CA ALA A 193 -4.85 3.57 5.75
C ALA A 193 -4.75 4.90 4.98
N PHE A 194 -5.47 5.01 3.86
CA PHE A 194 -5.58 6.23 3.08
C PHE A 194 -6.18 7.36 3.92
N LEU A 195 -7.30 7.10 4.61
CA LEU A 195 -7.95 8.07 5.50
C LEU A 195 -7.17 8.35 6.79
N HIS A 196 -6.36 7.41 7.25
CA HIS A 196 -5.56 7.57 8.46
C HIS A 196 -4.42 8.58 8.24
N SER A 197 -3.62 8.39 7.20
CA SER A 197 -2.45 9.23 6.96
C SER A 197 -2.02 9.35 5.49
N GLY A 198 -2.62 8.57 4.58
CA GLY A 198 -2.32 8.62 3.15
C GLY A 198 -2.79 9.90 2.45
N MET A 199 -3.92 10.49 2.85
CA MET A 199 -4.43 11.74 2.27
C MET A 199 -3.41 12.89 2.36
N ASN A 200 -2.71 13.00 3.48
CA ASN A 200 -1.68 14.02 3.67
C ASN A 200 -0.50 13.79 2.71
N ALA A 201 -0.07 12.53 2.56
CA ALA A 201 0.98 12.19 1.60
C ALA A 201 0.54 12.43 0.15
N LEU A 202 -0.73 12.21 -0.18
CA LEU A 202 -1.29 12.53 -1.49
C LEU A 202 -1.27 14.05 -1.74
N LEU A 203 -1.74 14.84 -0.77
CA LEU A 203 -1.69 16.29 -0.83
C LEU A 203 -0.25 16.79 -1.03
N ASN A 204 0.72 16.13 -0.38
CA ASN A 204 2.14 16.43 -0.56
C ASN A 204 2.62 16.20 -1.99
N MET A 205 2.25 15.08 -2.59
CA MET A 205 2.60 14.78 -3.99
C MET A 205 1.97 15.79 -4.96
N VAL A 206 0.72 16.20 -4.71
CA VAL A 206 0.07 17.26 -5.50
C VAL A 206 0.83 18.58 -5.35
N TYR A 207 1.10 19.01 -4.11
CA TYR A 207 1.79 20.26 -3.80
C TYR A 207 3.19 20.31 -4.43
N ASN A 208 3.97 19.23 -4.30
CA ASN A 208 5.34 19.11 -4.83
C ASN A 208 5.39 18.60 -6.28
N LYS A 209 4.25 18.55 -6.99
CA LYS A 209 4.15 18.14 -8.40
C LYS A 209 4.82 16.79 -8.70
N SER A 210 4.78 15.87 -7.75
CA SER A 210 5.31 14.51 -7.90
C SER A 210 4.47 13.71 -8.90
N LYS A 211 5.05 12.67 -9.49
CA LYS A 211 4.34 11.73 -10.37
C LYS A 211 4.15 10.37 -9.69
N GLY A 212 3.38 9.50 -10.33
CA GLY A 212 3.18 8.12 -9.89
C GLY A 212 1.72 7.69 -9.93
N THR A 213 1.50 6.42 -9.67
CA THR A 213 0.15 5.83 -9.63
C THR A 213 -0.15 5.35 -8.22
N ILE A 214 -1.22 5.88 -7.63
CA ILE A 214 -1.69 5.46 -6.30
C ILE A 214 -2.91 4.58 -6.50
N ILE A 215 -2.91 3.39 -5.90
CA ILE A 215 -4.01 2.44 -5.96
C ILE A 215 -4.62 2.31 -4.57
N VAL A 216 -5.82 2.89 -4.39
CA VAL A 216 -6.59 2.78 -3.15
C VAL A 216 -7.45 1.53 -3.22
N LEU A 217 -7.31 0.68 -2.21
CA LEU A 217 -8.04 -0.57 -2.06
C LEU A 217 -9.30 -0.34 -1.20
N ASP A 218 -10.41 0.05 -1.82
CA ASP A 218 -11.71 0.28 -1.16
C ASP A 218 -12.48 -1.02 -0.98
N ASN A 219 -12.28 -1.64 0.18
CA ASN A 219 -13.03 -2.82 0.60
C ASN A 219 -14.05 -2.54 1.71
N GLY A 220 -14.05 -1.30 2.23
CA GLY A 220 -14.94 -0.79 3.28
C GLY A 220 -14.62 -1.27 4.69
N ALA A 221 -13.48 -1.93 4.94
CA ALA A 221 -13.16 -2.51 6.24
C ALA A 221 -11.67 -2.69 6.52
N GLU A 222 -11.27 -2.46 7.77
CA GLU A 222 -9.94 -2.81 8.29
C GLU A 222 -9.83 -4.33 8.53
N ALA A 223 -9.67 -5.08 7.44
CA ALA A 223 -9.86 -6.53 7.41
C ALA A 223 -8.80 -7.34 8.18
N THR A 224 -7.60 -6.78 8.38
CA THR A 224 -6.51 -7.43 9.13
C THR A 224 -6.75 -7.43 10.64
N VAL A 225 -7.54 -6.48 11.14
CA VAL A 225 -7.85 -6.25 12.57
C VAL A 225 -9.31 -6.55 12.90
N ASN A 226 -9.87 -7.55 12.21
CA ASN A 226 -11.24 -8.05 12.40
C ASN A 226 -12.36 -7.11 11.91
N GLY A 227 -12.08 -6.25 10.93
CA GLY A 227 -13.13 -5.52 10.20
C GLY A 227 -13.63 -4.30 10.96
N GLN A 228 -12.71 -3.56 11.57
CA GLN A 228 -13.05 -2.31 12.24
C GLN A 228 -13.61 -1.32 11.23
N SER A 229 -14.65 -0.59 11.65
CA SER A 229 -15.24 0.48 10.86
C SER A 229 -14.33 1.70 10.83
N HIS A 230 -14.33 2.42 9.71
CA HIS A 230 -13.71 3.73 9.52
C HIS A 230 -14.65 4.62 8.71
N ALA A 231 -14.26 5.86 8.41
CA ALA A 231 -15.13 6.77 7.64
C ALA A 231 -15.44 6.28 6.20
N GLY A 232 -14.64 5.35 5.67
CA GLY A 232 -14.90 4.64 4.41
C GLY A 232 -15.90 3.48 4.52
N SER A 233 -16.23 3.03 5.72
CA SER A 233 -17.15 1.90 5.92
C SER A 233 -18.63 2.28 5.78
N GLY A 234 -18.98 3.55 5.99
CA GLY A 234 -20.37 4.03 5.96
C GLY A 234 -21.17 3.74 7.23
N TYR A 235 -20.51 3.32 8.32
CA TYR A 235 -21.14 3.07 9.62
C TYR A 235 -20.23 3.53 10.76
N THR A 236 -20.83 3.97 11.88
CA THR A 236 -20.09 4.30 13.11
C THR A 236 -19.67 3.03 13.86
N LEU A 237 -18.81 3.17 14.88
CA LEU A 237 -18.47 2.07 15.78
C LEU A 237 -19.71 1.47 16.50
N ARG A 238 -20.79 2.24 16.64
CA ARG A 238 -22.06 1.78 17.24
C ARG A 238 -22.96 1.04 16.24
N GLY A 239 -22.54 0.89 14.99
CA GLY A 239 -23.34 0.27 13.92
C GLY A 239 -24.39 1.20 13.30
N GLU A 240 -24.38 2.48 13.64
CA GLU A 240 -25.28 3.47 13.06
C GLU A 240 -24.82 3.83 11.66
N SER A 241 -25.77 4.04 10.74
CA SER A 241 -25.46 4.51 9.38
C SER A 241 -24.74 5.85 9.44
N ALA A 242 -23.64 5.97 8.71
CA ALA A 242 -22.86 7.19 8.58
C ALA A 242 -22.64 7.51 7.09
N LYS A 243 -22.25 8.76 6.81
CA LYS A 243 -21.88 9.14 5.43
C LYS A 243 -20.59 8.40 5.04
N LYS A 244 -20.68 7.49 4.07
CA LYS A 244 -19.49 6.88 3.46
C LYS A 244 -18.71 7.94 2.69
N ILE A 245 -17.38 7.97 2.88
CA ILE A 245 -16.50 8.82 2.10
C ILE A 245 -16.51 8.41 0.62
N ASP A 246 -16.64 9.41 -0.24
CA ASP A 246 -16.45 9.29 -1.68
C ASP A 246 -14.97 9.53 -2.01
N TYR A 247 -14.23 8.45 -2.24
CA TYR A 247 -12.79 8.53 -2.47
C TYR A 247 -12.44 9.28 -3.76
N VAL A 248 -13.32 9.27 -4.78
CA VAL A 248 -13.08 10.01 -6.02
C VAL A 248 -13.11 11.51 -5.73
N LYS A 249 -14.21 11.98 -5.13
CA LYS A 249 -14.36 13.40 -4.76
C LYS A 249 -13.31 13.87 -3.77
N LEU A 250 -12.91 13.00 -2.84
CA LEU A 250 -11.84 13.31 -1.90
C LEU A 250 -10.50 13.52 -2.61
N CYS A 251 -10.13 12.64 -3.55
CA CYS A 251 -8.89 12.79 -4.31
C CYS A 251 -8.92 14.04 -5.22
N GLU A 252 -10.05 14.30 -5.88
CA GLU A 252 -10.25 15.53 -6.67
C GLU A 252 -10.13 16.78 -5.79
N ALA A 253 -10.72 16.78 -4.59
CA ALA A 253 -10.62 17.89 -3.64
C ALA A 253 -9.20 18.11 -3.10
N LEU A 254 -8.37 17.06 -3.07
CA LEU A 254 -6.94 17.15 -2.74
C LEU A 254 -6.08 17.63 -3.94
N GLY A 255 -6.69 17.84 -5.10
CA GLY A 255 -6.04 18.41 -6.30
C GLY A 255 -5.53 17.38 -7.30
N VAL A 256 -5.97 16.12 -7.23
CA VAL A 256 -5.62 15.10 -8.24
C VAL A 256 -6.46 15.28 -9.49
N GLU A 257 -5.80 15.44 -10.65
CA GLU A 257 -6.47 15.61 -11.94
C GLU A 257 -7.02 14.30 -12.53
N TYR A 258 -6.36 13.17 -12.24
CA TYR A 258 -6.68 11.87 -12.84
C TYR A 258 -7.09 10.88 -11.77
N VAL A 259 -8.40 10.70 -11.62
CA VAL A 259 -8.97 9.72 -10.70
C VAL A 259 -9.85 8.75 -11.49
N ARG A 260 -9.60 7.44 -11.33
CA ARG A 260 -10.34 6.38 -12.03
C ARG A 260 -10.82 5.34 -11.03
N THR A 261 -11.99 4.77 -11.26
CA THR A 261 -12.50 3.64 -10.47
C THR A 261 -12.45 2.36 -11.31
N VAL A 262 -12.05 1.26 -10.68
CA VAL A 262 -12.05 -0.07 -11.30
C VAL A 262 -12.83 -1.07 -10.43
N ASP A 263 -13.54 -1.99 -11.08
CA ASP A 263 -14.01 -3.20 -10.44
C ASP A 263 -12.90 -4.26 -10.53
N PRO A 264 -12.28 -4.66 -9.41
CA PRO A 264 -11.18 -5.64 -9.42
C PRO A 264 -11.61 -7.05 -9.86
N TYR A 265 -12.91 -7.33 -9.98
CA TYR A 265 -13.40 -8.56 -10.60
C TYR A 265 -13.46 -8.49 -12.13
N ASN A 266 -13.39 -7.30 -12.74
CA ASN A 266 -13.28 -7.14 -14.19
C ASN A 266 -11.82 -6.97 -14.60
N LEU A 267 -11.15 -8.07 -14.95
CA LEU A 267 -9.72 -8.07 -15.25
C LEU A 267 -9.37 -7.27 -16.51
N SER A 268 -10.19 -7.36 -17.55
CA SER A 268 -9.92 -6.68 -18.82
C SER A 268 -9.95 -5.16 -18.64
N GLN A 269 -11.02 -4.64 -18.01
CA GLN A 269 -11.14 -3.21 -17.70
C GLN A 269 -10.01 -2.77 -16.76
N THR A 270 -9.75 -3.54 -15.70
CA THR A 270 -8.72 -3.20 -14.71
C THR A 270 -7.34 -3.14 -15.35
N GLN A 271 -6.98 -4.08 -16.23
CA GLN A 271 -5.69 -4.08 -16.93
C GLN A 271 -5.55 -2.89 -17.88
N ILE A 272 -6.61 -2.51 -18.60
CA ILE A 272 -6.60 -1.33 -19.49
C ILE A 272 -6.33 -0.07 -18.67
N ILE A 273 -7.10 0.17 -17.61
CA ILE A 273 -6.96 1.37 -16.77
C ILE A 273 -5.60 1.39 -16.07
N LEU A 274 -5.15 0.28 -15.49
CA LEU A 274 -3.82 0.20 -14.89
C LEU A 274 -2.73 0.54 -15.92
N LYS A 275 -2.82 0.02 -17.14
CA LYS A 275 -1.83 0.31 -18.19
C LYS A 275 -1.84 1.78 -18.61
N GLU A 276 -3.02 2.40 -18.72
CA GLU A 276 -3.15 3.83 -19.01
C GLU A 276 -2.50 4.69 -17.93
N GLU A 277 -2.91 4.50 -16.67
CA GLU A 277 -2.46 5.35 -15.57
C GLU A 277 -0.99 5.11 -15.19
N LEU A 278 -0.49 3.87 -15.29
CA LEU A 278 0.95 3.58 -15.08
C LEU A 278 1.86 4.24 -16.12
N ASN A 279 1.35 4.55 -17.32
CA ASN A 279 2.12 5.23 -18.36
C ASN A 279 1.88 6.75 -18.38
N ARG A 280 1.07 7.28 -17.45
CA ARG A 280 0.80 8.70 -17.36
C ARG A 280 2.01 9.43 -16.77
N GLU A 281 2.39 10.53 -17.41
CA GLU A 281 3.46 11.43 -16.94
C GLU A 281 2.95 12.44 -15.90
N ALA A 282 2.03 12.03 -15.03
CA ALA A 282 1.39 12.83 -13.99
C ALA A 282 0.98 11.94 -12.81
N LEU A 283 0.61 12.57 -11.69
CA LEU A 283 0.01 11.87 -10.55
C LEU A 283 -1.38 11.35 -10.93
N SER A 284 -1.64 10.07 -10.64
CA SER A 284 -2.94 9.43 -10.87
C SER A 284 -3.37 8.61 -9.66
N VAL A 285 -4.68 8.51 -9.45
CA VAL A 285 -5.29 7.68 -8.41
C VAL A 285 -6.27 6.69 -9.05
N ILE A 286 -6.12 5.41 -8.72
CA ILE A 286 -7.06 4.35 -9.05
C ILE A 286 -7.75 3.89 -7.78
N ILE A 287 -9.08 4.00 -7.73
CA ILE A 287 -9.91 3.44 -6.68
C ILE A 287 -10.36 2.04 -7.13
N SER A 288 -9.74 1.01 -6.55
CA SER A 288 -10.17 -0.38 -6.74
C SER A 288 -11.23 -0.72 -5.70
N SER A 289 -12.51 -0.62 -6.09
CA SER A 289 -13.63 -0.73 -5.15
C SER A 289 -14.35 -2.06 -5.28
N ALA A 290 -14.35 -2.87 -4.22
CA ALA A 290 -15.19 -4.04 -4.07
C ALA A 290 -15.18 -4.48 -2.60
N PRO A 291 -16.33 -4.85 -2.01
CA PRO A 291 -16.43 -5.10 -0.59
C PRO A 291 -15.56 -6.28 -0.14
N CYS A 292 -15.07 -6.20 1.09
CA CYS A 292 -14.36 -7.32 1.71
C CYS A 292 -15.29 -8.54 1.88
N VAL A 293 -14.92 -9.66 1.24
CA VAL A 293 -15.70 -10.91 1.17
C VAL A 293 -16.00 -11.56 2.53
N LYS A 294 -15.30 -11.14 3.59
CA LYS A 294 -15.59 -11.59 4.97
C LYS A 294 -16.83 -10.94 5.57
N TYR A 295 -17.18 -9.74 5.10
CA TYR A 295 -18.20 -8.88 5.71
C TYR A 295 -19.43 -8.69 4.80
N VAL A 296 -19.48 -9.41 3.68
CA VAL A 296 -20.65 -9.49 2.80
C VAL A 296 -21.13 -10.93 2.67
N ARG A 297 -22.42 -11.10 2.35
CA ARG A 297 -23.00 -12.42 2.10
C ARG A 297 -22.42 -12.99 0.80
N LYS A 298 -21.83 -14.18 0.84
CA LYS A 298 -21.19 -14.80 -0.35
C LYS A 298 -22.13 -14.87 -1.56
N SER A 299 -23.42 -15.14 -1.34
CA SER A 299 -24.44 -15.23 -2.38
C SER A 299 -24.68 -13.91 -3.14
N THR A 300 -24.20 -12.77 -2.63
CA THR A 300 -24.36 -11.49 -3.32
C THR A 300 -23.26 -11.21 -4.35
N ILE A 301 -22.27 -12.12 -4.49
CA ILE A 301 -21.16 -11.96 -5.46
C ILE A 301 -21.42 -12.77 -6.72
N GLY A 302 -21.66 -14.07 -6.58
CA GLY A 302 -22.00 -14.92 -7.71
C GLY A 302 -22.11 -16.40 -7.35
N GLU A 303 -22.47 -17.20 -8.34
CA GLU A 303 -22.57 -18.66 -8.20
C GLU A 303 -21.19 -19.33 -8.18
N PRO A 304 -20.96 -20.31 -7.27
CA PRO A 304 -19.71 -21.06 -7.22
C PRO A 304 -19.32 -21.66 -8.59
N LYS A 305 -18.09 -21.34 -9.02
CA LYS A 305 -17.50 -21.87 -10.25
C LYS A 305 -17.13 -23.35 -10.14
N SER A 306 -17.18 -24.05 -11.27
CA SER A 306 -16.73 -25.44 -11.41
C SER A 306 -15.75 -25.58 -12.58
N VAL A 307 -15.17 -26.77 -12.73
CA VAL A 307 -14.21 -27.06 -13.82
C VAL A 307 -14.79 -28.11 -14.74
N ASP A 308 -14.96 -27.75 -16.01
CA ASP A 308 -15.20 -28.67 -17.11
C ASP A 308 -13.93 -29.52 -17.32
N LEU A 309 -14.00 -30.78 -16.91
CA LEU A 309 -12.85 -31.67 -16.96
C LEU A 309 -12.47 -32.03 -18.39
N ASP A 310 -13.38 -31.98 -19.36
CA ASP A 310 -13.06 -32.33 -20.75
C ASP A 310 -12.25 -31.22 -21.42
N LYS A 311 -12.51 -29.96 -21.03
CA LYS A 311 -11.72 -28.81 -21.50
C LYS A 311 -10.45 -28.55 -20.69
N CYS A 312 -10.39 -28.99 -19.44
CA CYS A 312 -9.24 -28.70 -18.57
C CYS A 312 -8.02 -29.56 -18.93
N VAL A 313 -6.97 -28.90 -19.43
CA VAL A 313 -5.68 -29.54 -19.75
C VAL A 313 -4.66 -29.53 -18.61
N GLY A 314 -5.00 -28.95 -17.45
CA GLY A 314 -4.09 -28.93 -16.30
C GLY A 314 -2.95 -27.92 -16.36
N CYS A 315 -3.06 -26.88 -17.19
CA CYS A 315 -1.98 -25.88 -17.39
C CYS A 315 -1.63 -25.04 -16.15
N GLY A 316 -2.51 -24.98 -15.14
CA GLY A 316 -2.23 -24.28 -13.89
C GLY A 316 -2.39 -22.76 -13.92
N THR A 317 -2.67 -22.12 -15.06
CA THR A 317 -2.81 -20.65 -15.18
C THR A 317 -3.78 -20.03 -14.16
N CYS A 318 -4.89 -20.72 -13.85
CA CYS A 318 -5.85 -20.27 -12.84
C CYS A 318 -5.26 -20.17 -11.41
N LEU A 319 -4.13 -20.82 -11.13
CA LEU A 319 -3.42 -20.73 -9.85
C LEU A 319 -2.66 -19.42 -9.69
N ASP A 320 -2.37 -18.70 -10.78
CA ASP A 320 -1.70 -17.38 -10.73
C ASP A 320 -2.59 -16.31 -10.08
N VAL A 321 -3.91 -16.54 -10.02
CA VAL A 321 -4.87 -15.73 -9.24
C VAL A 321 -4.75 -16.00 -7.73
N SER A 322 -4.04 -17.08 -7.34
CA SER A 322 -3.71 -17.44 -5.96
C SER A 322 -4.89 -17.86 -5.08
N CYS A 323 -6.07 -18.11 -5.65
CA CYS A 323 -7.30 -18.38 -4.88
C CYS A 323 -7.22 -19.72 -4.11
N PRO A 324 -7.49 -19.77 -2.78
CA PRO A 324 -7.40 -21.00 -1.99
C PRO A 324 -8.46 -22.03 -2.37
N ALA A 325 -9.53 -21.63 -3.05
CA ALA A 325 -10.55 -22.54 -3.55
C ALA A 325 -10.05 -23.36 -4.77
N ILE A 326 -8.92 -23.01 -5.39
CA ILE A 326 -8.42 -23.67 -6.60
C ILE A 326 -7.21 -24.54 -6.25
N HIS A 327 -7.26 -25.81 -6.62
CA HIS A 327 -6.16 -26.74 -6.42
C HIS A 327 -6.01 -27.69 -7.62
N LEU A 328 -4.82 -28.25 -7.80
CA LEU A 328 -4.58 -29.30 -8.78
C LEU A 328 -4.88 -30.66 -8.14
N LYS A 329 -5.65 -31.49 -8.84
CA LYS A 329 -5.98 -32.86 -8.43
C LYS A 329 -5.53 -33.86 -9.49
N GLY A 330 -4.77 -34.87 -9.09
CA GLY A 330 -4.28 -35.95 -9.96
C GLY A 330 -3.00 -36.58 -9.40
N LYS A 331 -2.86 -37.91 -9.55
CA LYS A 331 -1.74 -38.68 -9.00
C LYS A 331 -0.42 -38.40 -9.73
N MET A 332 -0.45 -38.30 -11.06
CA MET A 332 0.71 -37.98 -11.90
C MET A 332 0.67 -36.53 -12.35
N ILE A 333 1.84 -35.87 -12.43
CA ILE A 333 1.98 -34.45 -12.82
C ILE A 333 1.24 -34.14 -14.13
N TRP A 334 1.33 -35.02 -15.12
CA TRP A 334 0.75 -34.88 -16.46
C TRP A 334 -0.78 -35.07 -16.52
N HIS A 335 -1.39 -35.61 -15.45
CA HIS A 335 -2.83 -35.84 -15.34
C HIS A 335 -3.51 -34.92 -14.33
N ARG A 336 -2.79 -33.94 -13.78
CA ARG A 336 -3.35 -33.02 -12.80
C ARG A 336 -4.29 -32.04 -13.50
N LYS A 337 -5.58 -32.10 -13.20
CA LYS A 337 -6.58 -31.11 -13.63
C LYS A 337 -6.88 -30.15 -12.49
N SER A 338 -7.26 -28.93 -12.82
CA SER A 338 -7.74 -27.97 -11.83
C SER A 338 -9.07 -28.46 -11.24
N LYS A 339 -9.26 -28.21 -9.95
CA LYS A 339 -10.52 -28.42 -9.24
C LYS A 339 -10.81 -27.18 -8.39
N ILE A 340 -12.08 -26.79 -8.37
CA ILE A 340 -12.58 -25.71 -7.51
C ILE A 340 -13.36 -26.34 -6.35
N ASP A 341 -13.04 -25.89 -5.14
CA ASP A 341 -13.82 -26.16 -3.94
C ASP A 341 -15.03 -25.22 -3.89
N THR A 342 -16.22 -25.78 -4.14
CA THR A 342 -17.47 -25.03 -4.22
C THR A 342 -17.97 -24.51 -2.87
N GLU A 343 -17.50 -25.07 -1.74
CA GLU A 343 -17.86 -24.59 -0.40
C GLU A 343 -17.10 -23.29 -0.05
N GLN A 344 -15.85 -23.19 -0.54
CA GLN A 344 -15.03 -22.00 -0.38
C GLN A 344 -15.31 -20.94 -1.46
N CYS A 345 -15.61 -21.37 -2.69
CA CYS A 345 -15.82 -20.48 -3.83
C CYS A 345 -17.02 -19.55 -3.61
N ILE A 346 -16.86 -18.28 -3.99
CA ILE A 346 -17.90 -17.24 -3.88
C ILE A 346 -18.38 -16.75 -5.25
N GLY A 347 -17.95 -17.40 -6.34
CA GLY A 347 -18.41 -17.07 -7.68
C GLY A 347 -17.89 -15.79 -8.33
N CYS A 348 -16.79 -15.19 -7.83
CA CYS A 348 -16.30 -13.90 -8.35
C CYS A 348 -15.82 -13.89 -9.81
N GLY A 349 -15.68 -15.05 -10.48
CA GLY A 349 -15.39 -15.14 -11.91
C GLY A 349 -13.99 -14.70 -12.37
N VAL A 350 -13.08 -14.32 -11.46
CA VAL A 350 -11.71 -13.92 -11.83
C VAL A 350 -10.94 -15.09 -12.47
N CYS A 351 -11.09 -16.31 -11.94
CA CYS A 351 -10.40 -17.48 -12.46
C CYS A 351 -10.89 -17.91 -13.85
N SER A 352 -12.17 -17.71 -14.18
CA SER A 352 -12.69 -18.02 -15.51
C SER A 352 -12.14 -17.08 -16.58
N GLN A 353 -11.93 -15.80 -16.24
CA GLN A 353 -11.35 -14.81 -17.16
C GLN A 353 -9.90 -15.12 -17.55
N VAL A 354 -9.15 -15.83 -16.71
CA VAL A 354 -7.74 -16.19 -16.99
C VAL A 354 -7.59 -17.59 -17.59
N CYS A 355 -8.68 -18.34 -17.76
CA CYS A 355 -8.62 -19.70 -18.29
C CYS A 355 -8.56 -19.69 -19.83
N PRO A 356 -7.43 -20.06 -20.45
CA PRO A 356 -7.31 -19.98 -21.92
C PRO A 356 -8.16 -21.01 -22.66
N TYR A 357 -8.65 -22.04 -21.97
CA TYR A 357 -9.46 -23.12 -22.55
C TYR A 357 -10.96 -22.99 -22.23
N GLY A 358 -11.38 -21.92 -21.54
CA GLY A 358 -12.77 -21.77 -21.10
C GLY A 358 -13.27 -22.94 -20.25
N ALA A 359 -12.37 -23.58 -19.49
CA ALA A 359 -12.67 -24.77 -18.71
C ALA A 359 -13.26 -24.46 -17.32
N ILE A 360 -13.34 -23.19 -16.93
CA ILE A 360 -13.94 -22.78 -15.65
C ILE A 360 -15.30 -22.14 -15.95
N ILE A 361 -16.36 -22.75 -15.47
CA ILE A 361 -17.77 -22.39 -15.75
C ILE A 361 -18.48 -21.92 -14.49
#